data_AF-A0A949E1C2-F1
#
_entry.id   AF-A0A949E1C2-F1
#
_cell.length_a   1.000
_cell.length_b   1.000
_cell.length_c   1.000
_cell.angle_alpha   90.00
_cell.angle_beta   90.00
_cell.angle_gamma   90.00
#
_symmetry.space_group_name_H-M   'P 1'
#
loop_
_entity.id
_entity.type
_entity.pdbx_description
1 polymer ?
#
loop_
_entity_poly.entity_id
_entity_poly.type
_entity_poly.pdbx_seq_one_letter_code
_entity_poly.pdbx_strand_id
1 'polypeptide(L)' 'MQNIIDKIKKAGLVGRGGACFPTATKWEMVKNAAGEKKYIVCNASE' A
#
# COMPACT_ATOMS: atom_id res chain seq x y z
N MET A 1 1.76 0.47 20.22
CA MET A 1 2.28 -0.31 19.08
C MET A 1 1.99 0.46 17.80
N GLN A 2 2.96 0.64 16.91
CA GLN A 2 2.82 1.52 15.72
C GLN A 2 2.20 0.75 14.54
N ASN A 3 1.19 1.33 13.88
CA ASN A 3 0.47 0.71 12.75
C ASN A 3 1.43 0.48 11.55
N ILE A 4 1.22 -0.61 10.80
CA ILE A 4 2.02 -0.98 9.63
C ILE A 4 2.04 0.15 8.59
N ILE A 5 0.88 0.77 8.33
CA ILE A 5 0.79 1.88 7.36
C ILE A 5 1.68 3.06 7.80
N ASP A 6 1.72 3.40 9.08
CA ASP A 6 2.57 4.48 9.60
C ASP A 6 4.06 4.17 9.42
N LYS A 7 4.45 2.90 9.61
CA LYS A 7 5.84 2.46 9.36
C LYS A 7 6.22 2.59 7.90
N ILE A 8 5.33 2.19 6.97
CA ILE A 8 5.54 2.31 5.52
C ILE A 8 5.64 3.78 5.11
N LYS A 9 4.77 4.63 5.68
CA LYS A 9 4.77 6.08 5.43
C LYS A 9 6.07 6.73 5.89
N LYS A 10 6.54 6.40 7.10
CA LYS A 10 7.83 6.87 7.63
C LYS A 10 9.02 6.39 6.79
N ALA A 11 8.93 5.20 6.20
CA ALA A 11 9.97 4.65 5.34
C ALA A 11 10.02 5.27 3.93
N GLY A 12 9.02 6.07 3.53
CA GLY A 12 8.97 6.66 2.19
C GLY A 12 8.86 5.62 1.07
N LEU A 13 8.31 4.44 1.34
CA LEU A 13 8.25 3.35 0.35
C LEU A 13 7.33 3.71 -0.82
N VAL A 14 7.89 3.69 -2.03
CA VAL A 14 7.16 3.84 -3.29
C VAL A 14 7.02 2.50 -4.02
N GLY A 15 6.01 2.40 -4.88
CA GLY A 15 5.81 1.25 -5.76
C GLY A 15 6.98 1.08 -6.71
N ARG A 16 7.51 -0.15 -6.81
CA ARG A 16 8.72 -0.47 -7.59
C ARG A 16 8.45 -0.96 -9.01
N GLY A 17 7.18 -1.04 -9.44
CA GLY A 17 6.81 -1.38 -10.82
C GLY A 17 6.89 -0.21 -11.80
N GLY A 18 7.78 0.76 -11.58
CA GLY A 18 8.01 1.91 -12.48
C GLY A 18 7.22 3.20 -12.16
N ALA A 19 5.98 3.10 -11.66
CA ALA A 19 5.13 4.28 -11.43
C ALA A 19 5.49 5.12 -10.18
N CYS A 20 6.31 4.59 -9.26
CA CYS A 20 6.75 5.29 -8.04
C CYS A 20 5.61 5.87 -7.16
N PHE A 21 4.40 5.32 -7.21
CA PHE A 21 3.29 5.78 -6.39
C PHE A 21 3.52 5.44 -4.90
N PRO A 22 3.25 6.35 -3.93
CA PRO A 22 3.47 6.07 -2.51
C PRO A 22 2.65 4.88 -2.00
N THR A 23 3.35 3.88 -1.44
CA THR A 23 2.73 2.62 -1.00
C THR A 23 1.77 2.85 0.16
N ALA A 24 2.15 3.69 1.12
CA ALA A 24 1.30 4.02 2.27
C ALA A 24 -0.02 4.67 1.83
N THR A 25 0.03 5.64 0.91
CA THR A 25 -1.16 6.30 0.38
C THR A 25 -2.11 5.31 -0.29
N LYS A 26 -1.58 4.40 -1.13
CA LYS A 26 -2.40 3.36 -1.76
C LYS A 26 -3.08 2.45 -0.72
N TRP A 27 -2.36 2.07 0.33
CA TRP A 27 -2.89 1.20 1.38
C TRP A 27 -3.90 1.91 2.29
N GLU A 28 -3.72 3.21 2.58
CA GLU A 28 -4.70 4.04 3.29
C GLU A 28 -6.02 4.12 2.52
N MET A 29 -5.95 4.34 1.20
CA MET A 29 -7.14 4.36 0.33
C MET A 29 -7.89 3.03 0.37
N VAL A 30 -7.18 1.90 0.22
CA VAL A 30 -7.81 0.56 0.30
C VAL A 30 -8.39 0.30 1.69
N LYS A 31 -7.71 0.72 2.77
CA LYS A 31 -8.23 0.59 4.14
C LYS A 31 -9.54 1.36 4.34
N ASN A 32 -9.66 2.56 3.76
CA ASN A 32 -10.83 3.43 3.91
C ASN A 32 -11.98 3.10 2.93
N ALA A 33 -11.70 2.36 1.86
CA ALA A 33 -12.73 1.91 0.93
C ALA A 33 -13.74 0.97 1.63
N ALA A 34 -15.03 1.13 1.26
CA ALA A 34 -16.12 0.28 1.72
C ALA A 34 -15.93 -1.17 1.24
N GLY A 35 -16.51 -2.12 1.99
CA GLY A 35 -16.40 -3.56 1.74
C GLY A 35 -15.58 -4.29 2.80
N GLU A 36 -16.09 -5.44 3.22
CA GLU A 36 -15.50 -6.26 4.29
C GLU A 36 -14.29 -7.06 3.81
N LYS A 37 -14.33 -7.54 2.56
CA LYS A 37 -13.26 -8.35 1.96
C LYS A 37 -12.32 -7.46 1.15
N LYS A 38 -11.03 -7.60 1.42
CA LYS A 38 -9.95 -6.89 0.74
C LYS A 38 -8.90 -7.91 0.30
N TYR A 39 -8.23 -7.65 -0.82
CA TYR A 39 -7.27 -8.56 -1.41
C TYR A 39 -5.91 -7.88 -1.57
N ILE A 40 -4.86 -8.69 -1.47
CA ILE A 40 -3.51 -8.32 -1.87
C ILE A 40 -3.21 -9.07 -3.16
N VAL A 41 -2.79 -8.33 -4.18
CA VAL A 41 -2.36 -8.88 -5.47
C VAL A 41 -0.93 -8.46 -5.72
N CYS A 42 -0.05 -9.44 -5.91
CA CYS A 42 1.32 -9.21 -6.34
C CYS A 42 1.36 -9.22 -7.86
N ASN A 43 1.94 -8.18 -8.47
CA ASN A 43 2.24 -8.20 -9.89
C ASN A 43 3.62 -8.82 -10.09
N ALA A 44 3.67 -9.96 -10.79
CA ALA A 44 4.88 -10.71 -11.09
C ALA A 44 4.93 -11.11 -12.59
N SER A 45 4.40 -10.26 -13.47
CA SER A 45 4.40 -10.47 -14.92
C SER A 45 5.71 -10.00 -15.59
N GLU A 46 6.80 -9.91 -14.82
CA GLU A 46 8.14 -9.49 -15.27
C GLU A 46 9.01 -10.71 -15.59
#